data_AF-A0A8T2UBG1-F1
#
_entry.id   AF-A0A8T2UBG1-F1
#
_cell.length_a   1.000
_cell.length_b   1.000
_cell.length_c   1.000
_cell.angle_alpha   90.00
_cell.angle_beta   90.00
_cell.angle_gamma   90.00
#
_symmetry.space_group_name_H-M   'P 1'
#
loop_
_entity.id
_entity.type
_entity.pdbx_description
1 polymer ?
#
loop_
_entity_poly.entity_id
_entity_poly.type
_entity_poly.pdbx_seq_one_letter_code
_entity_poly.pdbx_strand_id
1 'polypeptide(L)'
;MLSTDTAGLVWERLVKLGAVPMGANCWEHLRIIKGRPAPGKELTDEFNVLEAGLWDTISLTKGCYIGQETVARLITYQGVKQHLWGLIFNGPVDQESIIFSDGEKVGKVTSCSSKPENGEYLGLGYIKKKAGGLGLKFQVAEVSGTVRSVPFVRQTL
;
A
#
# COMPACT_ATOMS: atom_id res chain seq x y z
N MET A 1 16.88 -27.60 3.41
CA MET A 1 17.11 -26.24 2.86
C MET A 1 17.87 -26.38 1.55
N LEU A 2 17.50 -25.65 0.51
CA LEU A 2 18.23 -25.61 -0.76
C LEU A 2 19.46 -24.70 -0.61
N SER A 3 20.63 -25.08 -1.17
CA SER A 3 21.82 -24.21 -1.16
C SER A 3 21.72 -23.15 -2.26
N THR A 4 22.48 -22.06 -2.12
CA THR A 4 22.56 -20.99 -3.13
C THR A 4 22.99 -21.50 -4.51
N ASP A 5 23.84 -22.53 -4.56
CA ASP A 5 24.33 -23.13 -5.81
C ASP A 5 23.21 -23.79 -6.62
N THR A 6 22.12 -24.18 -5.95
CA THR A 6 20.97 -24.81 -6.63
C THR A 6 19.99 -23.80 -7.23
N ALA A 7 20.17 -22.49 -6.98
CA ALA A 7 19.21 -21.46 -7.39
C ALA A 7 18.96 -21.44 -8.92
N GLY A 8 20.01 -21.57 -9.73
CA GLY A 8 19.89 -21.60 -11.19
C GLY A 8 19.08 -22.80 -11.68
N LEU A 9 19.34 -23.98 -11.11
CA LEU A 9 18.61 -25.20 -11.46
C LEU A 9 17.13 -25.13 -11.08
N VAL A 10 16.81 -24.57 -9.92
CA VAL A 10 15.42 -24.35 -9.48
C VAL A 10 14.71 -23.37 -10.40
N TRP A 11 15.36 -22.26 -10.74
CA TRP A 11 14.83 -21.25 -11.65
C TRP A 11 14.47 -21.87 -13.02
N GLU A 12 15.40 -22.57 -13.65
CA GLU A 12 15.17 -23.22 -14.94
C GLU A 12 14.01 -24.22 -14.90
N ARG A 13 13.91 -25.01 -13.82
CA ARG A 13 12.81 -25.97 -13.64
C ARG A 13 11.47 -25.28 -13.54
N LEU A 14 11.36 -24.19 -12.78
CA LEU A 14 10.12 -23.42 -12.66
C LEU A 14 9.70 -22.81 -14.00
N VAL A 15 10.64 -22.22 -14.74
CA VAL A 15 10.35 -21.64 -16.06
C VAL A 15 9.90 -22.72 -17.05
N LYS A 16 10.54 -23.90 -17.05
CA LYS A 16 10.11 -25.05 -17.88
C LYS A 16 8.71 -25.55 -17.53
N LEU A 17 8.27 -25.39 -16.29
CA LEU A 17 6.91 -25.72 -15.84
C LEU A 17 5.89 -24.60 -16.11
N GLY A 18 6.29 -23.51 -16.77
CA GLY A 18 5.41 -22.42 -17.18
C GLY A 18 5.42 -21.20 -16.25
N ALA A 19 6.30 -21.13 -15.26
CA ALA A 19 6.46 -19.92 -14.47
C ALA A 19 7.00 -18.77 -15.36
N VAL A 20 6.39 -17.58 -15.22
CA VAL A 20 6.79 -16.40 -15.98
C VAL A 20 7.74 -15.55 -15.14
N PRO A 21 8.98 -15.28 -15.62
CA PRO A 21 9.91 -14.37 -14.94
C PRO A 21 9.32 -12.97 -14.73
N MET A 22 9.55 -12.41 -13.55
CA MET A 22 9.04 -11.11 -13.17
C MET A 22 10.17 -10.24 -12.58
N GLY A 23 10.34 -9.04 -13.13
CA GLY A 23 11.30 -8.06 -12.62
C GLY A 23 10.71 -7.18 -11.51
N ALA A 24 11.59 -6.42 -10.85
CA ALA A 24 11.24 -5.54 -9.73
C ALA A 24 10.13 -4.52 -10.07
N ASN A 25 10.15 -3.95 -11.28
CA ASN A 25 9.13 -2.98 -11.71
C ASN A 25 7.73 -3.62 -11.84
N CYS A 26 7.66 -4.86 -12.29
CA CYS A 26 6.39 -5.58 -12.40
C CYS A 26 5.86 -5.97 -11.01
N TRP A 27 6.75 -6.40 -10.11
CA TRP A 27 6.41 -6.65 -8.71
C TRP A 27 5.89 -5.39 -8.01
N GLU A 28 6.60 -4.27 -8.18
CA GLU A 28 6.22 -2.97 -7.64
C GLU A 28 4.81 -2.55 -8.10
N HIS A 29 4.54 -2.69 -9.39
CA HIS A 29 3.22 -2.41 -9.95
C HIS A 29 2.13 -3.33 -9.36
N LEU A 30 2.39 -4.64 -9.27
CA LEU A 30 1.43 -5.60 -8.74
C LEU A 30 1.12 -5.36 -7.26
N ARG A 31 2.12 -5.04 -6.43
CA ARG A 31 1.86 -4.75 -5.02
C ARG A 31 1.02 -3.49 -4.84
N ILE A 32 1.18 -2.47 -5.70
CA ILE A 32 0.37 -1.25 -5.70
C ILE A 32 -1.07 -1.58 -6.08
N ILE A 33 -1.28 -2.38 -7.14
CA ILE A 33 -2.62 -2.85 -7.54
C ILE A 33 -3.29 -3.64 -6.41
N LYS A 34 -2.52 -4.46 -5.71
CA LYS A 34 -3.02 -5.28 -4.59
C LYS A 34 -3.03 -4.56 -3.25
N GLY A 35 -2.77 -3.25 -3.19
CA GLY A 35 -2.80 -2.51 -1.93
C GLY A 35 -1.80 -2.97 -0.89
N ARG A 36 -0.71 -3.63 -1.31
CA ARG A 36 0.25 -4.24 -0.40
C ARG A 36 1.32 -3.22 0.00
N PRO A 37 1.39 -2.83 1.29
CA PRO A 37 2.36 -1.85 1.76
C PRO A 37 3.78 -2.43 1.74
N ALA A 38 4.78 -1.57 1.54
CA ALA A 38 6.19 -1.97 1.49
C ALA A 38 7.05 -1.23 2.54
N PRO A 39 8.10 -1.87 3.09
CA PRO A 39 9.13 -1.21 3.90
C PRO A 39 9.75 -0.01 3.18
N GLY A 40 9.94 1.09 3.91
CA GLY A 40 10.51 2.33 3.37
C GLY A 40 9.56 3.15 2.51
N LYS A 41 8.29 2.72 2.38
CA LYS A 41 7.22 3.45 1.67
C LYS A 41 6.02 3.63 2.58
N GLU A 42 5.11 2.66 2.58
CA GLU A 42 3.93 2.68 3.46
C GLU A 42 4.25 2.22 4.88
N LEU A 43 5.32 1.44 5.07
CA LEU A 43 5.78 0.94 6.36
C LEU A 43 7.04 1.69 6.77
N THR A 44 6.84 2.78 7.49
CA THR A 44 7.88 3.65 8.05
C THR A 44 7.50 4.02 9.49
N ASP A 45 8.36 4.74 10.18
CA ASP A 45 8.07 5.22 11.54
C ASP A 45 6.99 6.34 11.59
N GLU A 46 6.54 6.82 10.42
CA GLU A 46 5.47 7.82 10.31
C GLU A 46 4.06 7.21 10.46
N PHE A 47 3.90 5.91 10.16
CA PHE A 47 2.59 5.25 10.10
C PHE A 47 2.53 4.06 11.03
N ASN A 48 1.38 3.90 11.69
CA ASN A 48 1.15 2.69 12.47
C ASN A 48 0.51 1.58 11.63
N VAL A 49 0.66 0.35 12.11
CA VAL A 49 0.17 -0.87 11.46
C VAL A 49 -1.35 -0.87 11.19
N LEU A 50 -2.14 -0.18 12.00
CA LEU A 50 -3.59 -0.09 11.82
C LEU A 50 -3.97 0.89 10.71
N GLU A 51 -3.22 1.99 10.59
CA GLU A 51 -3.35 2.94 9.47
C GLU A 51 -2.98 2.27 8.14
N ALA A 52 -1.97 1.38 8.14
CA ALA A 52 -1.54 0.61 6.98
C ALA A 52 -2.53 -0.51 6.57
N GLY A 53 -3.65 -0.67 7.28
CA GLY A 53 -4.66 -1.70 6.98
C GLY A 53 -4.25 -3.11 7.41
N LEU A 54 -3.23 -3.27 8.25
CA LEU A 54 -2.67 -4.56 8.65
C LEU A 54 -3.35 -5.17 9.89
N TRP A 55 -4.65 -4.97 10.03
CA TRP A 55 -5.43 -5.42 11.18
C TRP A 55 -5.30 -6.93 11.43
N ASP A 56 -5.34 -7.73 10.36
CA ASP A 56 -5.29 -9.19 10.45
C ASP A 56 -3.89 -9.76 10.71
N THR A 57 -2.83 -8.95 10.59
CA THR A 57 -1.47 -9.41 10.86
C THR A 57 -1.08 -9.25 12.32
N ILE A 58 -1.98 -8.69 13.13
CA ILE A 58 -1.78 -8.44 14.55
C ILE A 58 -2.67 -9.39 15.33
N SER A 59 -2.07 -10.15 16.24
CA SER A 59 -2.84 -10.97 17.15
C SER A 59 -3.02 -10.21 18.46
N LEU A 60 -4.28 -9.96 18.81
CA LEU A 60 -4.66 -9.31 20.08
C LEU A 60 -4.74 -10.32 21.24
N THR A 61 -4.63 -11.61 20.94
CA THR A 61 -4.84 -12.71 21.89
C THR A 61 -3.58 -13.51 22.18
N LYS A 62 -2.54 -13.40 21.35
CA LYS A 62 -1.24 -14.00 21.64
C LYS A 62 -0.57 -13.27 22.81
N GLY A 63 0.40 -13.94 23.44
CA GLY A 63 1.18 -13.38 24.54
C GLY A 63 1.97 -12.13 24.15
N CYS A 64 2.72 -11.59 25.12
CA CYS A 64 3.42 -10.31 25.00
C CYS A 64 4.30 -10.22 23.75
N TYR A 65 4.08 -9.17 22.94
CA TYR A 65 4.95 -8.80 21.83
C TYR A 65 5.25 -7.30 21.82
N ILE A 66 6.35 -6.91 21.18
CA ILE A 66 6.80 -5.52 21.11
C ILE A 66 5.74 -4.66 20.39
N GLY A 67 5.36 -3.54 21.02
CA GLY A 67 4.36 -2.61 20.49
C GLY A 67 2.90 -2.98 20.75
N GLN A 68 2.63 -4.09 21.47
CA GLN A 68 1.26 -4.50 21.80
C GLN A 68 0.49 -3.44 22.58
N GLU A 69 1.11 -2.79 23.56
CA GLU A 69 0.47 -1.73 24.35
C GLU A 69 0.07 -0.55 23.47
N THR A 70 0.97 -0.12 22.57
CA THR A 70 0.69 0.96 21.61
C THR A 70 -0.49 0.62 20.72
N VAL A 71 -0.52 -0.61 20.18
CA VAL A 71 -1.64 -1.06 19.33
C VAL A 71 -2.94 -1.14 20.13
N ALA A 72 -2.90 -1.71 21.34
CA ALA A 72 -4.08 -1.78 22.22
C ALA A 72 -4.63 -0.39 22.53
N ARG A 73 -3.76 0.58 22.82
CA ARG A 73 -4.13 1.98 23.04
C ARG A 73 -4.78 2.60 21.81
N LEU A 74 -4.21 2.39 20.62
CA LEU A 74 -4.80 2.89 19.37
C LEU A 74 -6.20 2.32 19.13
N ILE A 75 -6.44 1.05 19.44
CA ILE A 75 -7.76 0.42 19.32
C ILE A 75 -8.74 1.02 20.35
N THR A 76 -8.37 1.03 21.63
CA THR A 76 -9.21 1.50 22.73
C THR A 76 -9.67 2.94 22.55
N TYR A 77 -8.78 3.82 22.08
CA TYR A 77 -9.09 5.25 21.91
C TYR A 77 -9.46 5.63 20.47
N GLN A 78 -9.69 4.65 19.58
CA GLN A 78 -9.94 4.90 18.16
C GLN A 78 -8.91 5.85 17.53
N GLY A 79 -7.63 5.68 17.90
CA GLY A 79 -6.53 6.59 17.61
C GLY A 79 -6.05 6.59 16.15
N VAL A 80 -6.67 5.81 15.27
CA VAL A 80 -6.37 5.76 13.84
C VAL A 80 -6.88 7.04 13.17
N LYS A 81 -5.95 7.89 12.73
CA LYS A 81 -6.26 9.23 12.19
C LYS A 81 -6.27 9.27 10.67
N GLN A 82 -5.72 8.26 10.02
CA GLN A 82 -5.63 8.14 8.57
C GLN A 82 -5.67 6.67 8.17
N HIS A 83 -5.89 6.42 6.89
CA HIS A 83 -5.88 5.08 6.33
C HIS A 83 -5.05 5.09 5.05
N LEU A 84 -4.31 4.00 4.84
CA LEU A 84 -3.74 3.70 3.55
C LEU A 84 -4.88 3.42 2.57
N TRP A 85 -4.77 3.94 1.36
CA TRP A 85 -5.73 3.76 0.28
C TRP A 85 -5.03 3.47 -1.04
N GLY A 86 -5.76 2.85 -1.96
CA GLY A 86 -5.39 2.91 -3.37
C GLY A 86 -5.79 4.26 -3.95
N LEU A 87 -4.96 4.77 -4.86
CA LEU A 87 -5.16 6.03 -5.54
C LEU A 87 -5.18 5.80 -7.05
N ILE A 88 -6.08 6.50 -7.74
CA ILE A 88 -6.14 6.59 -9.19
C ILE A 88 -5.89 8.04 -9.57
N PHE A 89 -5.03 8.28 -10.56
CA PHE A 89 -4.69 9.61 -11.06
C PHE A 89 -4.90 9.69 -12.58
N ASN A 90 -5.28 10.86 -13.07
CA ASN A 90 -5.40 11.15 -14.50
C ASN A 90 -4.07 11.59 -15.16
N GLY A 91 -2.96 11.50 -14.41
CA GLY A 91 -1.62 11.88 -14.86
C GLY A 91 -0.55 11.33 -13.92
N PRO A 92 0.74 11.41 -14.31
CA PRO A 92 1.84 10.96 -13.47
C PRO A 92 1.98 11.85 -12.23
N VAL A 93 2.31 11.23 -11.10
CA VAL A 93 2.57 11.94 -9.83
C VAL A 93 3.81 11.36 -9.16
N ASP A 94 4.53 12.20 -8.44
CA ASP A 94 5.73 11.79 -7.69
C ASP A 94 5.37 11.20 -6.32
N GLN A 95 6.24 10.34 -5.81
CA GLN A 95 6.15 9.86 -4.43
C GLN A 95 6.34 11.02 -3.45
N GLU A 96 5.78 10.89 -2.25
CA GLU A 96 5.75 11.92 -1.19
C GLU A 96 4.96 13.20 -1.55
N SER A 97 4.31 13.25 -2.72
CA SER A 97 3.46 14.37 -3.09
C SER A 97 2.28 14.54 -2.12
N ILE A 98 1.93 15.78 -1.81
CA ILE A 98 0.83 16.10 -0.89
C ILE A 98 -0.52 16.03 -1.61
N ILE A 99 -1.50 15.44 -0.93
CA ILE A 99 -2.87 15.29 -1.44
C ILE A 99 -3.76 16.37 -0.84
N PHE A 100 -4.50 17.07 -1.69
CA PHE A 100 -5.45 18.11 -1.33
C PHE A 100 -6.89 17.74 -1.70
N SER A 101 -7.86 18.11 -0.87
CA SER A 101 -9.29 18.09 -1.21
C SER A 101 -9.89 19.41 -0.74
N ASP A 102 -10.66 20.07 -1.61
CA ASP A 102 -11.30 21.36 -1.30
C ASP A 102 -10.34 22.41 -0.73
N GLY A 103 -9.10 22.43 -1.22
CA GLY A 103 -8.04 23.34 -0.77
C GLY A 103 -7.34 22.94 0.54
N GLU A 104 -7.78 21.88 1.22
CA GLU A 104 -7.18 21.41 2.47
C GLU A 104 -6.21 20.25 2.23
N LYS A 105 -5.11 20.21 2.99
CA LYS A 105 -4.19 19.07 3.01
C LYS A 105 -4.87 17.87 3.66
N VAL A 106 -5.15 16.83 2.88
CA VAL A 106 -5.85 15.62 3.32
C VAL A 106 -4.97 14.38 3.40
N GLY A 107 -3.78 14.38 2.80
CA GLY A 107 -2.95 13.19 2.78
C GLY A 107 -1.60 13.34 2.09
N LYS A 108 -0.98 12.20 1.78
CA LYS A 108 0.23 12.12 0.96
C LYS A 108 0.26 10.85 0.13
N VAL A 109 0.88 10.93 -1.03
CA VAL A 109 1.17 9.79 -1.91
C VAL A 109 2.45 9.10 -1.41
N THR A 110 2.45 7.78 -1.32
CA THR A 110 3.62 6.99 -0.87
C THR A 110 4.19 6.11 -1.97
N SER A 111 3.36 5.70 -2.94
CA SER A 111 3.78 4.86 -4.06
C SER A 111 3.01 5.23 -5.32
N CYS A 112 3.67 5.17 -6.47
CA CYS A 112 3.10 5.47 -7.78
C CYS A 112 3.56 4.44 -8.81
N SER A 113 2.68 4.04 -9.73
CA SER A 113 3.04 3.24 -10.89
C SER A 113 3.81 4.10 -11.90
N SER A 114 4.82 3.51 -12.54
CA SER A 114 5.62 4.18 -13.57
C SER A 114 4.92 4.26 -14.93
N LYS A 115 3.84 3.50 -15.12
CA LYS A 115 3.06 3.45 -16.36
C LYS A 115 1.56 3.50 -16.04
N PRO A 116 0.76 4.06 -16.95
CA PRO A 116 -0.68 4.02 -16.84
C PRO A 116 -1.22 2.63 -17.20
N GLU A 117 -2.34 2.27 -16.58
CA GLU A 117 -3.17 1.12 -16.90
C GLU A 117 -4.53 1.66 -17.38
N ASN A 118 -4.93 1.31 -18.60
CA ASN A 118 -6.15 1.83 -19.24
C ASN A 118 -6.26 3.38 -19.24
N GLY A 119 -5.13 4.08 -19.33
CA GLY A 119 -5.06 5.54 -19.34
C GLY A 119 -4.97 6.19 -17.95
N GLU A 120 -5.00 5.41 -16.87
CA GLU A 120 -4.94 5.91 -15.49
C GLU A 120 -3.65 5.48 -14.79
N TYR A 121 -3.11 6.35 -13.94
CA TYR A 121 -1.98 6.00 -13.08
C TYR A 121 -2.49 5.50 -11.73
N LEU A 122 -1.79 4.53 -11.16
CA LEU A 122 -2.18 3.89 -9.91
C LEU A 122 -1.16 4.21 -8.82
N GLY A 123 -1.63 4.31 -7.59
CA GLY A 123 -0.74 4.52 -6.45
C GLY A 123 -1.31 4.04 -5.14
N LEU A 124 -0.52 4.26 -4.10
CA LEU A 124 -0.91 4.14 -2.71
C LEU A 124 -0.63 5.47 -2.00
N GLY A 125 -1.41 5.75 -0.98
CA GLY A 125 -1.16 6.90 -0.12
C GLY A 125 -2.06 6.91 1.10
N TYR A 126 -1.68 7.71 2.08
CA TYR A 126 -2.44 7.87 3.31
C TYR A 126 -3.39 9.07 3.19
N ILE A 127 -4.66 8.83 3.49
CA ILE A 127 -5.71 9.87 3.56
C ILE A 127 -6.21 9.97 4.99
N LYS A 128 -6.30 11.19 5.51
CA LYS A 128 -6.88 11.47 6.83
C LYS A 128 -8.30 10.94 6.91
N LYS A 129 -8.63 10.23 7.99
CA LYS A 129 -9.97 9.67 8.26
C LYS A 129 -11.08 10.72 8.17
N LYS A 130 -10.78 11.96 8.59
CA LYS A 130 -11.73 13.09 8.53
C LYS A 130 -11.99 13.63 7.12
N ALA A 131 -11.07 13.40 6.18
CA ALA A 131 -11.22 13.86 4.80
C ALA A 131 -12.14 12.94 3.97
N GLY A 132 -12.37 11.70 4.43
CA GLY A 132 -13.20 10.74 3.74
C GLY A 132 -12.46 9.43 3.44
N GLY A 133 -12.95 8.71 2.44
CA GLY A 133 -12.43 7.41 2.04
C GLY A 133 -12.76 7.11 0.59
N LEU A 134 -13.23 5.89 0.32
CA LEU A 134 -13.60 5.43 -1.02
C LEU A 134 -14.40 6.49 -1.81
N GLY A 135 -13.95 6.79 -3.03
CA GLY A 135 -14.61 7.74 -3.93
C GLY A 135 -14.29 9.22 -3.65
N LEU A 136 -13.51 9.54 -2.60
CA LEU A 136 -13.02 10.90 -2.37
C LEU A 136 -12.21 11.38 -3.58
N LYS A 137 -12.62 12.51 -4.16
CA LYS A 137 -11.87 13.21 -5.21
C LYS A 137 -10.81 14.09 -4.55
N PHE A 138 -9.64 14.17 -5.16
CA PHE A 138 -8.54 14.95 -4.64
C PHE A 138 -7.69 15.51 -5.77
N GLN A 139 -6.74 16.37 -5.41
CA GLN A 139 -5.70 16.90 -6.30
C GLN A 139 -4.31 16.69 -5.70
N VAL A 140 -3.34 16.48 -6.60
CA VAL A 140 -1.90 16.44 -6.32
C VAL A 140 -1.23 17.34 -7.35
N ALA A 141 -0.76 18.51 -6.92
CA ALA A 141 -0.39 19.58 -7.85
C ALA A 141 -1.53 19.85 -8.86
N GLU A 142 -1.27 19.70 -10.17
CA GLU A 142 -2.27 19.91 -11.24
C GLU A 142 -3.00 18.60 -11.63
N VAL A 143 -2.65 17.47 -11.02
CA VAL A 143 -3.21 16.15 -11.34
C VAL A 143 -4.41 15.87 -10.44
N SER A 144 -5.51 15.44 -11.04
CA SER A 144 -6.71 15.03 -10.32
C SER A 144 -6.72 13.53 -10.09
N GLY A 145 -7.29 13.12 -8.97
CA GLY A 145 -7.38 11.71 -8.63
C GLY A 145 -8.60 11.37 -7.80
N THR A 146 -8.80 10.07 -7.61
CA THR A 146 -9.88 9.53 -6.78
C THR A 146 -9.36 8.39 -5.91
N VAL A 147 -9.84 8.34 -4.67
CA VAL A 147 -9.55 7.24 -3.75
C VAL A 147 -10.29 5.98 -4.20
N ARG A 148 -9.56 4.88 -4.35
CA ARG A 148 -10.11 3.55 -4.64
C ARG A 148 -9.91 2.60 -3.46
N SER A 149 -10.80 1.61 -3.40
CA SER A 149 -10.58 0.44 -2.57
C SER A 149 -9.43 -0.37 -3.15
N VAL A 150 -8.62 -0.96 -2.28
CA VAL A 150 -7.67 -2.01 -2.66
C VAL A 150 -7.87 -3.18 -1.70
N PRO A 151 -7.72 -4.42 -2.19
CA PRO A 151 -7.79 -5.60 -1.33
C PRO A 151 -6.55 -5.64 -0.44
N PHE A 152 -6.57 -4.92 0.69
CA PHE A 152 -5.48 -4.97 1.67
C PHE A 152 -5.31 -6.41 2.17
N VAL A 153 -4.25 -7.08 1.70
CA VAL A 153 -3.75 -8.40 2.14
C VAL A 153 -4.75 -9.58 2.05
N ARG A 154 -6.05 -9.32 1.85
CA ARG A 154 -7.08 -10.34 1.59
C ARG A 154 -7.37 -10.41 0.09
N GLN A 155 -6.77 -11.40 -0.57
CA GLN A 155 -7.50 -12.10 -1.61
C GLN A 155 -8.19 -13.25 -0.90
N THR A 156 -9.50 -13.12 -0.65
CA THR A 156 -10.31 -14.31 -0.45
C THR A 156 -10.29 -15.02 -1.80
N LEU A 157 -9.67 -16.19 -1.86
CA LEU A 157 -9.83 -17.11 -2.99
C LEU A 157 -11.28 -17.59 -3.07
#